data_AF-A0A968YN98-F1
#
_entry.id   AF-A0A968YN98-F1
#
_cell.length_a   1.000
_cell.length_b   1.000
_cell.length_c   1.000
_cell.angle_alpha   90.00
_cell.angle_beta   90.00
_cell.angle_gamma   90.00
#
_symmetry.space_group_name_H-M   'P 1'
#
loop_
_entity.id
_entity.type
_entity.pdbx_description
1 polymer ?
#
loop_
_entity_poly.entity_id
_entity_poly.type
_entity_poly.pdbx_seq_one_letter_code
_entity_poly.pdbx_strand_id
1 'polypeptide(L)'
;MGDTYPGFHPEGPQGLIDPILDIKNCDILIGIFWKRFGTPTKDGQSGTEHEFQCAYDSWKENGRPQIMFYFCEKAYTPQSEEEAQQWGKVLGFKKRFPQEGLSWNYKNKSEFEKLVRNHLTQLIRQNWSDGNKL
;
A
#
# COMPACT_ATOMS: atom_id res chain seq x y z
N MET A 1 37.03 0.63 -1.45
CA MET A 1 36.68 0.92 -2.85
C MET A 1 36.18 -0.40 -3.41
N GLY A 2 34.86 -0.61 -3.38
CA GLY A 2 34.24 -1.90 -3.65
C GLY A 2 33.30 -1.77 -4.83
N ASP A 3 33.76 -2.26 -5.97
CA ASP A 3 32.95 -2.42 -7.17
C ASP A 3 32.02 -3.62 -6.99
N THR A 4 30.70 -3.39 -7.00
CA THR A 4 29.71 -4.47 -7.08
C THR A 4 29.35 -4.69 -8.54
N TYR A 5 29.84 -5.79 -9.10
CA TYR A 5 29.40 -6.32 -10.38
C TYR A 5 27.92 -6.78 -10.28
N PRO A 6 27.03 -6.36 -11.20
CA PRO A 6 25.68 -6.91 -11.26
C PRO A 6 25.73 -8.31 -11.88
N GLY A 7 25.64 -9.33 -11.02
CA GLY A 7 25.40 -10.71 -11.45
C GLY A 7 24.02 -10.80 -12.12
N PHE A 8 24.00 -11.22 -13.38
CA PHE A 8 22.79 -11.62 -14.08
C PHE A 8 22.15 -12.81 -13.34
N HIS A 9 21.14 -12.54 -12.52
CA HIS A 9 20.25 -13.58 -12.02
C HIS A 9 19.15 -13.84 -13.08
N PRO A 10 18.92 -15.09 -13.51
CA PRO A 10 17.92 -15.43 -14.53
C PRO A 10 16.46 -15.14 -14.13
N GLU A 11 16.22 -14.65 -12.91
CA GLU A 11 14.90 -14.30 -12.37
C GLU A 11 14.65 -12.79 -12.27
N GLY A 12 15.58 -11.95 -12.77
CA GLY A 12 15.49 -10.50 -12.69
C GLY A 12 15.45 -9.96 -11.24
N PRO A 13 15.35 -8.63 -11.05
CA PRO A 13 15.24 -8.02 -9.72
C PRO A 13 13.92 -8.37 -8.99
N GLN A 14 13.04 -9.14 -9.65
CA GLN A 14 11.66 -9.40 -9.23
C GLN A 14 11.47 -10.79 -8.61
N GLY A 15 12.53 -11.60 -8.50
CA GLY A 15 12.50 -12.95 -7.91
C GLY A 15 12.64 -13.01 -6.37
N LEU A 16 12.63 -11.87 -5.67
CA LEU A 16 12.84 -11.79 -4.22
C LEU A 16 11.76 -10.98 -3.50
N ILE A 17 10.49 -11.17 -3.84
CA ILE A 17 9.38 -10.63 -3.05
C ILE A 17 8.74 -11.78 -2.26
N ASP A 18 9.53 -12.39 -1.39
CA ASP A 18 9.06 -13.13 -0.21
C ASP A 18 10.28 -13.29 0.69
N PRO A 19 10.37 -12.60 1.86
CA PRO A 19 9.36 -12.63 2.94
C PRO A 19 9.21 -11.29 3.74
N ILE A 20 9.05 -10.12 3.09
CA ILE A 20 9.54 -8.84 3.66
C ILE A 20 8.52 -7.99 4.46
N LEU A 21 7.23 -8.27 4.42
CA LEU A 21 6.30 -7.64 5.37
C LEU A 21 5.89 -8.70 6.38
N ASP A 22 6.53 -8.68 7.54
CA ASP A 22 6.03 -9.35 8.74
C ASP A 22 4.72 -8.67 9.18
N ILE A 23 3.67 -8.86 8.38
CA ILE A 23 2.34 -8.27 8.56
C ILE A 23 1.79 -8.64 9.94
N LYS A 24 2.21 -9.79 10.48
CA LYS A 24 1.85 -10.25 11.83
C LYS A 24 2.41 -9.36 12.94
N ASN A 25 3.57 -8.74 12.71
CA ASN A 25 4.20 -7.77 13.60
C ASN A 25 4.03 -6.32 13.13
N CYS A 26 3.17 -6.09 12.13
CA CYS A 26 2.86 -4.75 11.66
C CYS A 26 1.75 -4.14 12.52
N ASP A 27 1.94 -2.91 12.98
CA ASP A 27 0.92 -2.15 13.70
C ASP A 27 0.06 -1.32 12.75
N ILE A 28 0.65 -0.82 11.67
CA ILE A 28 0.00 0.10 10.73
C ILE A 28 0.45 -0.21 9.30
N LEU A 29 -0.50 -0.51 8.43
CA LEU A 29 -0.29 -0.59 6.99
C LEU A 29 -0.78 0.70 6.32
N ILE A 30 0.11 1.37 5.59
CA ILE A 30 -0.23 2.57 4.81
C ILE A 30 -0.02 2.31 3.32
N GLY A 31 -1.12 2.32 2.55
CA GLY A 31 -1.08 2.29 1.09
C GLY A 31 -1.25 3.67 0.48
N ILE A 32 -0.40 4.02 -0.49
CA ILE A 32 -0.46 5.30 -1.19
C ILE A 32 -0.54 5.03 -2.69
N PHE A 33 -1.63 5.46 -3.31
CA PHE A 33 -1.90 5.22 -4.72
C PHE A 33 -2.07 6.50 -5.51
N TRP A 34 -1.66 6.46 -6.78
CA TRP A 34 -2.05 7.43 -7.79
C TRP A 34 -2.39 6.72 -9.10
N LYS A 35 -1.48 6.74 -10.08
CA LYS A 35 -1.70 6.18 -11.41
C LYS A 35 -1.19 4.75 -11.60
N ARG A 36 -0.41 4.23 -10.66
CA ARG A 36 0.16 2.88 -10.71
C ARG A 36 -0.31 2.07 -9.51
N PHE A 37 -0.75 0.86 -9.78
CA PHE A 37 -1.20 -0.09 -8.75
C PHE A 37 -0.05 -0.93 -8.21
N GLY A 38 0.94 -1.22 -9.06
CA GLY A 38 2.12 -1.99 -8.69
C GLY A 38 2.65 -2.79 -9.87
N THR A 39 3.82 -3.41 -9.69
CA THR A 39 4.36 -4.33 -10.69
C THR A 39 3.58 -5.64 -10.61
N PRO A 40 3.07 -6.17 -11.74
CA PRO A 40 2.46 -7.50 -11.75
C PRO A 40 3.52 -8.55 -11.40
N THR A 41 3.20 -9.50 -10.52
CA THR A 41 4.02 -10.70 -10.33
C THR A 41 3.80 -11.67 -11.50
N LYS A 42 4.59 -12.73 -11.56
CA LYS A 42 4.52 -13.76 -12.62
C LYS A 42 3.11 -14.36 -12.79
N ASP A 43 2.29 -14.33 -11.74
CA ASP A 43 0.92 -14.88 -11.71
C ASP A 43 -0.18 -13.85 -12.02
N GLY A 44 0.19 -12.62 -12.43
CA GLY A 44 -0.75 -11.58 -12.86
C GLY A 44 -1.43 -10.78 -11.74
N GLN A 45 -1.37 -11.25 -10.49
CA GLN A 45 -1.68 -10.45 -9.30
C GLN A 45 -0.53 -9.47 -9.03
N SER A 46 -0.80 -8.25 -8.56
CA SER A 46 0.31 -7.39 -8.11
C SER A 46 0.72 -7.79 -6.71
N GLY A 47 2.00 -7.65 -6.37
CA GLY A 47 2.47 -7.86 -5.00
C GLY A 47 1.68 -7.01 -3.99
N THR A 48 1.23 -5.82 -4.41
CA THR A 48 0.41 -4.91 -3.61
C THR A 48 -0.97 -5.46 -3.24
N GLU A 49 -1.63 -6.22 -4.12
CA GLU A 49 -2.93 -6.82 -3.79
C GLU A 49 -2.77 -7.95 -2.78
N HIS A 50 -1.69 -8.74 -2.91
CA HIS A 50 -1.36 -9.80 -1.97
C HIS A 50 -1.03 -9.24 -0.57
N GLU A 51 -0.17 -8.21 -0.50
CA GLU A 51 0.18 -7.52 0.76
C GLU A 51 -1.05 -6.95 1.48
N PHE A 52 -1.96 -6.32 0.72
CA PHE A 52 -3.21 -5.82 1.26
C PHE A 52 -4.09 -6.94 1.80
N GLN A 53 -4.27 -8.02 1.04
CA GLN A 53 -5.14 -9.12 1.42
C GLN A 53 -4.66 -9.77 2.71
N CYS A 54 -3.37 -10.04 2.84
CA CYS A 54 -2.78 -10.59 4.06
C CYS A 54 -2.99 -9.68 5.28
N ALA A 55 -2.83 -8.36 5.12
CA ALA A 55 -3.05 -7.40 6.20
C ALA A 55 -4.54 -7.30 6.59
N TYR A 56 -5.43 -7.32 5.61
CA TYR A 56 -6.87 -7.29 5.84
C TYR A 56 -7.38 -8.55 6.53
N ASP A 57 -6.86 -9.72 6.15
CA ASP A 57 -7.19 -10.98 6.82
C ASP A 57 -6.67 -11.00 8.27
N SER A 58 -5.43 -10.56 8.51
CA SER A 58 -4.90 -10.37 9.87
C SER A 58 -5.74 -9.39 10.70
N TRP A 59 -6.18 -8.28 10.09
CA TRP A 59 -7.00 -7.27 10.76
C TRP A 59 -8.38 -7.81 11.13
N LYS A 60 -9.02 -8.60 10.27
CA LYS A 60 -10.30 -9.25 10.61
C LYS A 60 -10.17 -10.23 11.78
N GLU A 61 -9.04 -10.93 11.88
CA GLU A 61 -8.82 -11.91 12.96
C GLU A 61 -8.41 -11.26 14.28
N ASN A 62 -7.54 -10.23 14.24
CA ASN A 62 -6.84 -9.73 15.41
C ASN A 62 -7.06 -8.23 15.68
N GLY A 63 -7.80 -7.52 14.82
CA GLY A 63 -7.95 -6.06 14.87
C GLY A 63 -6.69 -5.28 14.46
N ARG A 64 -5.65 -5.95 13.93
CA ARG A 64 -4.36 -5.36 13.53
C ARG A 64 -3.77 -6.01 12.27
N PRO A 65 -2.97 -5.29 11.46
CA PRO A 65 -2.58 -3.88 11.58
C PRO A 65 -3.74 -2.91 11.32
N GLN A 66 -3.63 -1.67 11.76
CA GLN A 66 -4.51 -0.58 11.35
C GLN A 66 -4.25 -0.25 9.88
N ILE A 67 -5.29 -0.28 9.05
CA ILE A 67 -5.15 -0.19 7.58
C ILE A 67 -5.60 1.18 7.09
N MET A 68 -4.68 1.91 6.46
CA MET A 68 -4.91 3.27 5.94
C MET A 68 -4.53 3.37 4.47
N PHE A 69 -5.44 3.81 3.62
CA PHE A 69 -5.18 4.01 2.19
C PHE A 69 -5.44 5.44 1.72
N TYR A 70 -4.54 5.94 0.87
CA TYR A 70 -4.59 7.30 0.36
C TYR A 70 -4.53 7.28 -1.17
N PHE A 71 -5.56 7.84 -1.82
CA PHE A 71 -5.69 7.88 -3.28
C PHE A 71 -5.50 9.30 -3.80
N CYS A 72 -4.52 9.50 -4.67
CA CYS A 72 -4.28 10.77 -5.32
C CYS A 72 -5.33 11.02 -6.41
N GLU A 73 -6.03 12.15 -6.33
CA GLU A 73 -7.01 12.61 -7.32
C GLU A 73 -6.44 13.60 -8.33
N LYS A 74 -5.11 13.76 -8.36
CA LYS A 74 -4.47 14.61 -9.36
C LYS A 74 -4.81 14.07 -10.75
N ALA A 75 -5.40 14.94 -11.58
CA ALA A 75 -5.75 14.63 -12.96
C ALA A 75 -4.55 14.04 -13.70
N TYR A 76 -4.81 12.98 -14.44
CA TYR A 76 -3.81 12.22 -15.16
C TYR A 76 -4.41 11.66 -16.45
N THR A 77 -3.61 11.71 -17.51
CA THR A 77 -3.95 11.13 -18.81
C THR A 77 -2.91 10.05 -19.10
N PRO A 78 -3.29 8.77 -19.15
CA PRO A 78 -2.39 7.69 -19.56
C PRO A 78 -1.73 7.98 -20.91
N GLN A 79 -0.43 7.70 -21.02
CA GLN A 79 0.33 7.89 -22.25
C GLN A 79 0.60 6.56 -22.99
N SER A 80 0.21 5.43 -22.41
CA SER A 80 0.31 4.10 -23.01
C SER A 80 -0.83 3.19 -22.53
N GLU A 81 -1.02 2.06 -23.22
CA GLU A 81 -2.00 1.05 -22.83
C GLU A 81 -1.68 0.47 -21.45
N GLU A 82 -0.41 0.20 -21.17
CA GLU A 82 0.05 -0.30 -19.87
C GLU A 82 -0.24 0.70 -18.74
N GLU A 83 -0.05 1.99 -19.00
CA GLU A 83 -0.41 3.04 -18.04
C GLU A 83 -1.93 3.09 -17.80
N ALA A 84 -2.74 2.92 -18.84
CA ALA A 84 -4.19 2.89 -18.72
C ALA A 84 -4.67 1.66 -17.93
N GLN A 85 -4.07 0.48 -18.19
CA GLN A 85 -4.36 -0.75 -17.45
C GLN A 85 -3.99 -0.61 -15.96
N GLN A 86 -2.81 -0.05 -15.66
CA GLN A 86 -2.37 0.21 -14.29
C GLN A 86 -3.30 1.17 -13.54
N TRP A 87 -3.70 2.26 -14.21
CA TRP A 87 -4.64 3.20 -13.63
C TRP A 87 -6.01 2.55 -13.41
N GLY A 88 -6.49 1.74 -14.36
CA GLY A 88 -7.70 0.94 -14.22
C GLY A 88 -7.66 -0.02 -13.02
N LYS A 89 -6.51 -0.64 -12.74
CA LYS A 89 -6.31 -1.47 -11.54
C LYS A 89 -6.46 -0.66 -10.25
N VAL A 90 -5.90 0.55 -10.18
CA VAL A 90 -6.09 1.45 -9.01
C VAL A 90 -7.56 1.79 -8.81
N LEU A 91 -8.27 2.16 -9.88
CA LEU A 91 -9.71 2.49 -9.80
C LEU A 91 -10.54 1.26 -9.38
N GLY A 92 -10.23 0.09 -9.94
CA GLY A 92 -10.87 -1.17 -9.59
C GLY A 92 -10.65 -1.54 -8.12
N PHE A 93 -9.42 -1.41 -7.62
CA PHE A 93 -9.09 -1.64 -6.22
C PHE A 93 -9.81 -0.65 -5.31
N LYS A 94 -9.77 0.65 -5.62
CA LYS A 94 -10.50 1.69 -4.86
C LYS A 94 -11.99 1.39 -4.74
N LYS A 95 -12.61 0.89 -5.81
CA LYS A 95 -14.04 0.54 -5.83
C LYS A 95 -14.36 -0.72 -4.99
N ARG A 96 -13.44 -1.68 -4.94
CA ARG A 96 -13.58 -2.92 -4.15
C ARG A 96 -13.04 -2.79 -2.73
N PHE A 97 -12.48 -1.64 -2.38
CA PHE A 97 -11.86 -1.43 -1.08
C PHE A 97 -12.90 -1.66 0.03
N PRO A 98 -12.59 -2.48 1.06
CA PRO A 98 -13.56 -2.80 2.10
C PRO A 98 -14.05 -1.56 2.83
N GLN A 99 -15.33 -1.55 3.23
CA GLN A 99 -15.91 -0.42 3.96
C GLN A 99 -15.34 -0.29 5.37
N GLU A 100 -14.84 -1.38 5.93
CA GLU A 100 -14.17 -1.41 7.23
C GLU A 100 -12.75 -0.83 7.15
N GLY A 101 -12.16 -0.81 5.96
CA GLY A 101 -10.87 -0.18 5.73
C GLY A 101 -11.00 1.33 5.65
N LEU A 102 -10.01 2.06 6.15
CA LEU A 102 -10.01 3.51 6.07
C LEU A 102 -9.34 3.97 4.76
N SER A 103 -10.07 4.71 3.93
CA SER A 103 -9.54 5.29 2.69
C SER A 103 -9.87 6.77 2.56
N TRP A 104 -8.91 7.53 2.01
CA TRP A 104 -9.04 8.97 1.80
C TRP A 104 -8.47 9.40 0.46
N ASN A 105 -8.90 10.57 0.00
CA ASN A 105 -8.43 11.18 -1.23
C ASN A 105 -7.56 12.40 -0.93
N TYR A 106 -6.56 12.67 -1.78
CA TYR A 106 -5.74 13.87 -1.70
C TYR A 106 -5.38 14.40 -3.10
N LYS A 107 -5.19 15.71 -3.25
CA LYS A 107 -4.92 16.34 -4.55
C LYS A 107 -3.45 16.65 -4.79
N ASN A 108 -2.69 16.82 -3.71
CA ASN A 108 -1.27 17.18 -3.78
C ASN A 108 -0.49 16.71 -2.55
N LYS A 109 0.84 16.84 -2.60
CA LYS A 109 1.75 16.41 -1.53
C LYS A 109 1.47 17.10 -0.19
N SER A 110 1.14 18.39 -0.18
CA SER A 110 0.89 19.13 1.06
C SER A 110 -0.39 18.66 1.76
N GLU A 111 -1.43 18.38 0.98
CA GLU A 111 -2.68 17.82 1.50
C GLU A 111 -2.46 16.40 2.04
N PHE A 112 -1.74 15.55 1.29
CA PHE A 112 -1.38 14.22 1.75
C PHE A 112 -0.63 14.26 3.09
N GLU A 113 0.40 15.12 3.20
CA GLU A 113 1.19 15.26 4.43
C GLU A 113 0.31 15.63 5.63
N LYS A 114 -0.60 16.60 5.44
CA LYS A 114 -1.52 17.01 6.51
C LYS A 114 -2.47 15.88 6.91
N LEU A 115 -3.03 15.17 5.93
CA LEU A 115 -3.96 14.06 6.17
C LEU A 115 -3.27 12.91 6.92
N VAL A 116 -2.15 12.41 6.40
CA VAL A 116 -1.44 11.29 7.01
C VAL A 116 -0.95 11.64 8.41
N ARG A 117 -0.43 12.85 8.62
CA ARG A 117 0.01 13.31 9.95
C ARG A 117 -1.15 13.37 10.93
N ASN A 118 -2.29 13.92 10.51
CA ASN A 118 -3.48 14.01 11.36
C ASN A 118 -4.00 12.62 11.74
N HIS A 119 -4.14 11.71 10.77
CA HIS A 119 -4.68 10.37 11.02
C HIS A 119 -3.73 9.54 11.91
N LEU A 120 -2.41 9.58 11.66
CA LEU A 120 -1.43 8.92 12.52
C LEU A 120 -1.44 9.49 13.94
N THR A 121 -1.55 10.82 14.09
CA THR A 121 -1.61 11.44 15.41
C THR A 121 -2.87 11.00 16.17
N GLN A 122 -4.01 10.91 15.50
CA GLN A 122 -5.25 10.42 16.10
C GLN A 122 -5.12 8.95 16.51
N LEU A 123 -4.57 8.11 15.64
CA LEU A 123 -4.37 6.69 15.92
C LEU A 123 -3.46 6.46 17.14
N ILE A 124 -2.30 7.14 17.18
CA ILE A 124 -1.37 7.03 18.32
C ILE A 124 -2.05 7.50 19.61
N ARG A 125 -2.80 8.61 19.56
CA ARG A 125 -3.54 9.12 20.73
C ARG A 125 -4.57 8.12 21.24
N GLN A 126 -5.37 7.54 20.35
CA GLN A 126 -6.37 6.52 20.70
C GLN A 126 -5.71 5.30 21.36
N ASN A 127 -4.65 4.76 20.76
CA ASN A 127 -3.95 3.60 21.30
C ASN A 127 -3.31 3.89 22.68
N TRP A 128 -2.76 5.10 22.87
CA TRP A 128 -2.20 5.51 24.16
C TRP A 128 -3.25 5.85 25.23
N SER A 129 -4.43 6.36 24.85
CA SER A 129 -5.53 6.61 25.79
C SER A 129 -6.25 5.33 26.22
N ASP A 130 -6.31 4.33 25.33
CA ASP A 130 -7.02 3.06 25.58
C ASP A 130 -6.13 2.01 26.29
N GLY A 131 -4.91 2.39 26.71
CA GLY A 131 -3.98 1.53 27.45
C GLY A 131 -3.36 0.40 26.63
N ASN A 132 -3.61 0.35 25.32
CA ASN A 132 -3.10 -0.68 24.43
C ASN A 132 -1.74 -0.23 23.85
N LYS A 133 -0.65 -0.81 24.35
CA LYS A 133 0.69 -0.53 23.83
C LYS A 133 0.82 -1.16 22.44
N LEU A 134 1.16 -0.32 21.46
CA LEU A 134 1.72 -0.75 20.17
C LEU A 134 2.94 -1.63 20.44
#